data_AF-U3TW32-F1
#
_entry.id   AF-U3TW32-F1
#
_cell.length_a   1.000
_cell.length_b   1.000
_cell.length_c   1.000
_cell.angle_alpha   90.00
_cell.angle_beta   90.00
_cell.angle_gamma   90.00
#
_symmetry.space_group_name_H-M   'P 1'
#
loop_
_entity.id
_entity.type
_entity.pdbx_description
1 polymer ?
#
loop_
_entity_poly.entity_id
_entity_poly.type
_entity_poly.pdbx_seq_one_letter_code
_entity_poly.pdbx_strand_id
1 'polypeptide(L)'
;MRREAGLAPFTVLPCDNLRDNGHVARAAVIGLAQRQDAALAAWIDQQVTFPCTIVDRIVPAVTEETQREITELLGIADPCGVACEPFRQWVIEDNFVAGRPDWQRVGAQFVPDVAPTS
;
A
#
# COMPACT_ATOMS: atom_id res chain seq x y z
N MET A 1 0.78 3.53 23.56
CA MET A 1 0.95 2.96 22.19
C MET A 1 0.22 1.61 22.07
N ARG A 2 -0.05 1.07 20.87
CA ARG A 2 -0.80 -0.20 20.67
C ARG A 2 -0.26 -1.37 21.50
N ARG A 3 1.06 -1.58 21.46
CA ARG A 3 1.78 -2.58 22.27
C ARG A 3 1.45 -2.49 23.76
N GLU A 4 1.57 -1.29 24.33
CA GLU A 4 1.33 -1.04 25.77
C GLU A 4 -0.13 -1.21 26.16
N ALA A 5 -1.04 -0.96 25.22
CA ALA A 5 -2.47 -1.13 25.41
C ALA A 5 -2.97 -2.57 25.10
N GLY A 6 -2.08 -3.50 24.75
CA GLY A 6 -2.45 -4.86 24.37
C GLY A 6 -3.30 -4.95 23.09
N LEU A 7 -3.27 -3.92 22.24
CA LEU A 7 -4.00 -3.90 20.98
C LEU A 7 -3.23 -4.70 19.92
N ALA A 8 -3.97 -5.42 19.06
CA ALA A 8 -3.41 -6.22 17.98
C ALA A 8 -2.46 -5.40 17.09
N PRO A 9 -1.46 -6.01 16.43
CA PRO A 9 -0.66 -5.32 15.41
C PRO A 9 -1.50 -4.99 14.17
N PHE A 10 -0.88 -4.35 13.18
CA PHE A 10 -1.47 -4.11 11.86
C PHE A 10 -0.44 -4.44 10.78
N THR A 11 -0.89 -4.58 9.54
CA THR A 11 -0.03 -4.76 8.38
C THR A 11 0.37 -3.41 7.80
N VAL A 12 1.64 -3.27 7.41
CA VAL A 12 2.12 -2.14 6.60
C VAL A 12 2.16 -2.61 5.16
N LEU A 13 1.26 -2.11 4.33
CA LEU A 13 1.14 -2.47 2.91
C LEU A 13 1.68 -1.31 2.04
N PRO A 14 2.96 -1.33 1.64
CA PRO A 14 3.50 -0.31 0.74
C PRO A 14 2.86 -0.46 -0.65
N CYS A 15 2.55 0.68 -1.28
CA CYS A 15 2.02 0.76 -2.64
C CYS A 15 2.90 1.66 -3.53
N ASP A 16 4.16 1.87 -3.13
CA ASP A 16 5.14 2.58 -3.95
C ASP A 16 5.69 1.67 -5.05
N ASN A 17 6.04 2.26 -6.19
CA ASN A 17 6.67 1.56 -7.31
C ASN A 17 8.17 1.31 -7.05
N LEU A 18 8.44 0.45 -6.07
CA LEU A 18 9.76 -0.03 -5.72
C LEU A 18 9.76 -1.55 -5.79
N ARG A 19 10.87 -2.11 -6.26
CA ARG A 19 11.10 -3.56 -6.17
C ARG A 19 11.18 -3.96 -4.70
N ASP A 20 10.56 -5.10 -4.36
CA ASP A 20 10.53 -5.66 -3.01
C ASP A 20 10.09 -4.62 -1.95
N ASN A 21 9.10 -3.80 -2.29
CA ASN A 21 8.69 -2.65 -1.48
C ASN A 21 8.32 -3.01 -0.03
N GLY A 22 7.75 -4.21 0.19
CA GLY A 22 7.50 -4.78 1.53
C GLY A 22 8.78 -4.94 2.34
N HIS A 23 9.83 -5.52 1.76
CA HIS A 23 11.13 -5.68 2.41
C HIS A 23 11.81 -4.34 2.68
N VAL A 24 11.72 -3.39 1.76
CA VAL A 24 12.26 -2.02 1.95
C VAL A 24 11.56 -1.33 3.11
N ALA A 25 10.23 -1.38 3.16
CA ALA A 25 9.43 -0.80 4.24
C ALA A 25 9.78 -1.45 5.59
N ARG A 26 9.88 -2.79 5.63
CA ARG A 26 10.28 -3.54 6.83
C ARG A 26 11.64 -3.08 7.35
N ALA A 27 12.64 -3.03 6.47
CA ALA A 27 14.00 -2.64 6.84
C ALA A 27 14.05 -1.20 7.38
N ALA A 28 13.33 -0.27 6.75
CA ALA A 28 13.26 1.12 7.19
C ALA A 28 12.59 1.27 8.56
N VAL A 29 11.43 0.64 8.76
CA VAL A 29 10.67 0.72 10.03
C VAL A 29 11.45 0.09 11.18
N ILE A 30 11.99 -1.11 10.96
CA ILE A 30 12.78 -1.82 11.98
C ILE A 30 14.06 -1.06 12.29
N GLY A 31 14.78 -0.60 11.26
CA GLY A 31 16.01 0.19 11.44
C GLY A 31 15.78 1.48 12.21
N LEU A 32 14.64 2.16 12.02
CA LEU A 32 14.26 3.33 12.81
C LEU A 32 13.93 2.93 14.26
N ALA A 33 13.12 1.88 14.45
CA ALA A 33 12.76 1.39 15.77
C ALA A 33 13.98 0.96 16.59
N GLN A 34 14.99 0.32 15.97
CA GLN A 34 16.23 -0.08 16.62
C GLN A 34 16.98 1.10 17.25
N ARG A 35 16.94 2.28 16.61
CA ARG A 35 17.58 3.50 17.11
C ARG A 35 16.85 4.10 18.31
N GLN A 36 15.60 3.70 18.53
CA GLN A 36 14.74 4.22 19.58
C GLN A 36 14.60 3.24 20.77
N ASP A 37 14.25 1.98 20.49
CA ASP A 37 14.03 0.93 21.48
C ASP A 37 14.19 -0.46 20.80
N ALA A 38 15.20 -1.23 21.23
CA ALA A 38 15.46 -2.56 20.70
C ALA A 38 14.29 -3.55 20.95
N ALA A 39 13.58 -3.42 22.08
CA ALA A 39 12.42 -4.25 22.36
C ALA A 39 11.23 -3.88 21.48
N LEU A 40 11.11 -2.62 21.08
CA LEU A 40 10.11 -2.19 20.08
C LEU A 40 10.44 -2.77 18.71
N ALA A 41 11.69 -2.68 18.29
CA ALA A 41 12.11 -3.25 17.01
C ALA A 41 11.84 -4.75 16.93
N ALA A 42 12.20 -5.51 17.96
CA ALA A 42 11.93 -6.95 18.05
C ALA A 42 10.43 -7.26 18.04
N TRP A 43 9.61 -6.44 18.72
CA TRP A 43 8.16 -6.61 18.70
C TRP A 43 7.58 -6.35 17.30
N ILE A 44 8.02 -5.30 16.60
CA ILE A 44 7.58 -5.01 15.22
C ILE A 44 7.97 -6.17 14.29
N ASP A 45 9.22 -6.62 14.37
CA ASP A 45 9.79 -7.71 13.57
C ASP A 45 8.96 -9.01 13.65
N GLN A 46 8.37 -9.28 14.83
CA GLN A 46 7.58 -10.48 15.11
C GLN A 46 6.08 -10.32 14.87
N GLN A 47 5.53 -9.11 15.03
CA GLN A 47 4.08 -8.91 15.12
C GLN A 47 3.49 -8.19 13.90
N VAL A 48 4.29 -7.47 13.12
CA VAL A 48 3.84 -6.67 11.97
C VAL A 48 4.25 -7.38 10.68
N THR A 49 3.35 -7.47 9.70
CA THR A 49 3.68 -7.94 8.35
C THR A 49 3.88 -6.79 7.38
N PHE A 50 4.72 -7.06 6.38
CA PHE A 50 5.12 -6.13 5.33
C PHE A 50 5.05 -6.83 3.96
N PRO A 51 3.86 -7.21 3.48
CA PRO A 51 3.68 -7.84 2.17
C PRO A 51 4.17 -6.92 1.04
N CYS A 52 4.80 -7.49 0.02
CA CYS A 52 5.13 -6.77 -1.20
C CYS A 52 3.91 -6.59 -2.12
N THR A 53 3.98 -5.58 -2.98
CA THR A 53 2.97 -5.32 -4.01
C THR A 53 3.58 -4.95 -5.34
N ILE A 54 2.86 -5.25 -6.43
CA ILE A 54 3.00 -4.55 -7.71
C ILE A 54 1.75 -3.69 -7.89
N VAL A 55 1.93 -2.38 -8.04
CA VAL A 55 0.85 -1.44 -8.40
C VAL A 55 1.12 -0.89 -9.80
N ASP A 56 0.10 -0.89 -10.65
CA ASP A 56 0.22 -0.31 -11.98
C ASP A 56 -1.05 0.41 -12.37
N ARG A 57 -0.91 1.73 -12.56
CA ARG A 57 -1.91 2.64 -13.10
C ARG A 57 -1.27 3.99 -13.37
N ILE A 58 -1.36 4.48 -14.61
CA ILE A 58 -0.94 5.83 -14.94
C ILE A 58 -1.98 6.83 -14.41
N VAL A 59 -1.51 7.73 -13.55
CA VAL A 59 -2.29 8.86 -13.00
C VAL A 59 -1.50 10.15 -13.26
N PRO A 60 -1.82 10.89 -14.34
CA PRO A 60 -1.17 12.17 -14.61
C PRO A 60 -1.42 13.18 -13.49
N ALA A 61 -0.52 14.16 -13.36
CA ALA A 61 -0.75 15.28 -12.47
C ALA A 61 -2.00 16.05 -12.91
N VAL A 62 -2.83 16.45 -11.93
CA VAL A 62 -4.04 17.22 -12.17
C VAL A 62 -3.65 18.63 -12.64
N THR A 63 -4.15 19.03 -13.80
CA THR A 63 -4.03 20.40 -14.33
C THR A 63 -5.38 21.10 -14.32
N GLU A 64 -5.39 22.41 -14.61
CA GLU A 64 -6.64 23.16 -14.81
C GLU A 64 -7.49 22.57 -15.95
N GLU A 65 -6.84 22.05 -16.99
CA GLU A 65 -7.51 21.36 -18.10
C GLU A 65 -8.19 20.08 -17.63
N THR A 66 -7.49 19.24 -16.88
CA THR A 66 -8.06 18.02 -16.27
C THR A 66 -9.26 18.34 -15.39
N GLN A 67 -9.17 19.40 -14.58
CA GLN A 67 -10.26 19.85 -13.70
C GLN A 67 -11.49 20.32 -14.48
N ARG A 68 -11.27 21.03 -15.60
CA ARG A 68 -12.36 21.40 -16.52
C ARG A 68 -13.01 20.17 -17.13
N GLU A 69 -12.23 19.22 -17.65
CA GLU A 69 -12.75 17.98 -18.25
C GLU A 69 -13.60 17.19 -17.24
N ILE A 70 -13.11 17.03 -16.00
CA ILE A 70 -13.86 16.37 -14.93
C ILE A 70 -15.18 17.10 -14.65
N THR A 71 -15.15 18.43 -14.57
CA THR A 71 -16.35 19.24 -14.34
C THR A 71 -17.37 19.11 -15.47
N GLU A 72 -16.90 19.15 -16.71
CA GLU A 72 -17.73 18.98 -17.91
C GLU A 72 -18.39 17.59 -17.96
N LEU A 73 -17.66 16.54 -17.54
CA LEU A 73 -18.18 15.16 -17.49
C LEU A 73 -19.14 14.91 -16.33
N LEU A 74 -18.87 15.47 -15.15
CA LEU A 74 -19.66 15.23 -13.94
C LEU A 74 -20.82 16.23 -13.76
N GLY A 75 -20.77 17.38 -14.46
CA GLY A 75 -21.72 18.49 -14.30
C GLY A 75 -21.54 19.28 -12.99
N ILE A 76 -20.52 18.95 -12.19
CA ILE A 76 -20.17 19.60 -10.92
C ILE A 76 -18.65 19.74 -10.83
N ALA A 77 -18.18 20.82 -10.20
CA ALA A 77 -16.76 20.99 -9.92
C ALA A 77 -16.34 20.04 -8.78
N ASP A 78 -15.32 19.23 -9.03
CA ASP A 78 -14.70 18.35 -8.03
C ASP A 78 -13.22 18.70 -7.85
N PRO A 79 -12.86 19.53 -6.84
CA PRO A 79 -11.48 19.97 -6.62
C PRO A 79 -10.53 18.83 -6.21
N CYS A 80 -11.06 17.64 -5.87
CA CYS A 80 -10.29 16.44 -5.58
C CYS A 80 -10.31 15.42 -6.72
N GLY A 81 -10.95 15.75 -7.84
CA GLY A 81 -11.06 14.88 -9.00
C GLY A 81 -9.70 14.56 -9.62
N VAL A 82 -9.50 13.29 -9.97
CA VAL A 82 -8.31 12.80 -10.66
C VAL A 82 -8.72 12.08 -11.94
N ALA A 83 -7.98 12.34 -13.03
CA ALA A 83 -8.09 11.57 -14.26
C ALA A 83 -6.99 10.52 -14.31
N CYS A 84 -7.30 9.36 -14.88
CA CYS A 84 -6.39 8.23 -14.96
C CYS A 84 -6.82 7.31 -16.09
N GLU A 85 -5.90 6.47 -16.54
CA GLU A 85 -6.23 5.51 -17.58
C GLU A 85 -7.22 4.42 -17.08
N PRO A 86 -7.89 3.71 -18.00
CA PRO A 86 -8.77 2.60 -17.66
C PRO A 86 -8.04 1.36 -17.11
N PHE A 87 -6.79 1.15 -17.54
CA PHE A 87 -5.99 0.02 -17.07
C PHE A 87 -5.67 0.18 -15.58
N ARG A 88 -5.68 -0.95 -14.87
CA ARG A 88 -5.27 -1.04 -13.46
C ARG A 88 -4.84 -2.46 -13.14
N GLN A 89 -3.70 -2.60 -12.47
CA GLN A 89 -3.25 -3.88 -11.92
C GLN A 89 -2.78 -3.69 -10.48
N TRP A 90 -3.13 -4.66 -9.63
CA TRP A 90 -2.63 -4.73 -8.27
C TRP A 90 -2.37 -6.19 -7.89
N VAL A 91 -1.10 -6.54 -7.72
CA VAL A 91 -0.66 -7.85 -7.23
C VAL A 91 -0.17 -7.67 -5.80
N ILE A 92 -0.58 -8.55 -4.89
CA ILE A 92 -0.35 -8.41 -3.45
C ILE A 92 0.09 -9.76 -2.88
N GLU A 93 1.15 -9.76 -2.06
CA GLU A 93 1.47 -10.93 -1.24
C GLU A 93 0.40 -11.12 -0.15
N ASP A 94 -0.14 -12.33 -0.03
CA ASP A 94 -1.23 -12.61 0.93
C ASP A 94 -0.71 -12.85 2.36
N ASN A 95 -0.18 -11.79 2.98
CA ASN A 95 0.43 -11.84 4.31
C ASN A 95 -0.04 -10.71 5.23
N PHE A 96 -1.21 -10.88 5.85
CA PHE A 96 -1.87 -9.86 6.68
C PHE A 96 -2.12 -10.34 8.11
N VAL A 97 -1.63 -9.59 9.12
CA VAL A 97 -1.75 -9.98 10.55
C VAL A 97 -3.11 -9.68 11.18
N ALA A 98 -3.90 -8.80 10.56
CA ALA A 98 -5.16 -8.31 11.11
C ALA A 98 -6.31 -8.37 10.10
N GLY A 99 -6.26 -9.35 9.21
CA GLY A 99 -7.20 -9.47 8.09
C GLY A 99 -6.98 -8.41 7.01
N ARG A 100 -7.78 -8.51 5.95
CA ARG A 100 -7.78 -7.60 4.80
C ARG A 100 -9.15 -7.62 4.12
N PRO A 101 -9.49 -6.60 3.32
CA PRO A 101 -10.65 -6.66 2.45
C PRO A 101 -10.54 -7.78 1.40
N ASP A 102 -11.70 -8.19 0.87
CA ASP A 102 -11.80 -9.12 -0.26
C ASP A 102 -11.47 -8.44 -1.60
N TRP A 103 -10.30 -7.80 -1.72
CA TRP A 103 -9.90 -7.07 -2.93
C TRP A 103 -9.84 -7.95 -4.19
N GLN A 104 -9.70 -9.28 -4.03
CA GLN A 104 -9.81 -10.21 -5.15
C GLN A 104 -11.16 -10.13 -5.88
N ARG A 105 -12.23 -9.72 -5.18
CA ARG A 105 -13.56 -9.57 -5.77
C ARG A 105 -13.70 -8.38 -6.71
N VAL A 106 -12.74 -7.44 -6.65
CA VAL A 106 -12.75 -6.20 -7.45
C VAL A 106 -11.50 -6.05 -8.33
N GLY A 107 -10.73 -7.13 -8.50
CA GLY A 107 -9.66 -7.25 -9.49
C GLY A 107 -8.22 -7.30 -8.96
N ALA A 108 -7.99 -7.23 -7.64
CA ALA A 108 -6.65 -7.45 -7.11
C ALA A 108 -6.26 -8.94 -7.20
N GLN A 109 -4.97 -9.22 -7.38
CA GLN A 109 -4.43 -10.58 -7.45
C GLN A 109 -3.63 -10.87 -6.19
N PHE A 110 -3.98 -11.94 -5.47
CA PHE A 110 -3.21 -12.41 -4.33
C PHE A 110 -2.31 -13.57 -4.74
N VAL A 111 -1.05 -13.45 -4.35
CA VAL A 111 0.00 -14.44 -4.65
C VAL A 111 0.77 -14.77 -3.38
N PRO A 112 1.42 -15.93 -3.29
CA PRO A 112 2.29 -16.25 -2.17
C PRO A 112 3.60 -15.43 -2.17
N ASP A 113 4.07 -15.01 -3.35
CA ASP A 113 5.29 -14.22 -3.56
C ASP A 113 5.08 -13.32 -4.79
N VAL A 114 5.37 -12.02 -4.64
CA VAL A 114 5.24 -11.02 -5.72
C VAL A 114 6.48 -10.97 -6.60
N ALA A 115 7.61 -11.56 -6.19
CA ALA A 115 8.81 -11.64 -7.01
C ALA A 115 8.51 -12.25 -8.40
N PRO A 116 9.06 -11.69 -9.49
CA PRO A 116 8.84 -12.26 -10.80
C PRO A 116 9.45 -13.66 -10.86
N THR A 117 8.63 -14.65 -11.26
CA THR A 117 9.17 -15.94 -11.73
C THR A 117 10.04 -15.66 -12.94
N SER A 118 11.34 -15.85 -12.76
CA SER A 118 12.37 -15.86 -13.81
C SER A 118 12.02 -16.80 -14.97
#